data_AF-A0AAD6V1K3-F1
#
_entry.id   AF-A0AAD6V1K3-F1
#
_cell.length_a   1.000
_cell.length_b   1.000
_cell.length_c   1.000
_cell.angle_alpha   90.00
_cell.angle_beta   90.00
_cell.angle_gamma   90.00
#
_symmetry.space_group_name_H-M   'P 1'
#
loop_
_entity.id
_entity.type
_entity.pdbx_description
1 polymer ?
#
loop_
_entity_poly.entity_id
_entity_poly.type
_entity_poly.pdbx_seq_one_letter_code
_entity_poly.pdbx_strand_id
1 'polypeptide(L)'
;MSVLIDDSDALVQYNSPSGWIVTGVVPEFELTTHASATPGDTATLAFEGTSISVYGSIAENTGQSKLNFSIAGAVVGSYQAPEVTRAIHNVLFWTSPVLAEASHQLVVTVDQDSSQDSSDRSVFLDYFVY
;
A
#
# COMPACT_ATOMS: atom_id res chain seq x y z
N MET A 1 9.17 -7.30 18.87
CA MET A 1 9.72 -8.10 17.75
C MET A 1 9.04 -7.56 16.53
N SER A 2 9.77 -7.14 15.49
CA SER A 2 9.16 -6.63 14.26
C SER A 2 9.00 -7.76 13.26
N VAL A 3 7.81 -7.93 12.71
CA VAL A 3 7.49 -8.86 11.63
C VAL A 3 7.41 -8.08 10.33
N LEU A 4 8.08 -8.57 9.28
CA LEU A 4 7.99 -8.03 7.93
C LEU A 4 7.17 -9.01 7.09
N ILE A 5 6.13 -8.50 6.42
CA ILE A 5 5.26 -9.26 5.52
C ILE A 5 5.38 -8.68 4.11
N ASP A 6 5.81 -9.52 3.18
CA ASP A 6 5.84 -9.21 1.75
C ASP A 6 4.42 -8.95 1.22
N ASP A 7 4.27 -8.08 0.23
CA ASP A 7 2.98 -7.82 -0.39
C ASP A 7 2.37 -9.05 -1.08
N SER A 8 3.20 -9.99 -1.53
CA SER A 8 2.78 -11.24 -2.15
C SER A 8 2.56 -12.38 -1.14
N ASP A 9 2.73 -12.12 0.16
CA ASP A 9 2.40 -13.10 1.21
C ASP A 9 0.90 -13.42 1.18
N ALA A 10 0.55 -14.71 1.37
CA ALA A 10 -0.83 -15.18 1.37
C ALA A 10 -1.70 -14.53 2.47
N LEU A 11 -1.11 -13.89 3.47
CA LEU A 11 -1.81 -13.09 4.48
C LEU A 11 -2.37 -11.78 3.92
N VAL A 12 -1.82 -11.26 2.81
CA VAL A 12 -2.31 -10.05 2.15
C VAL A 12 -3.44 -10.43 1.19
N GLN A 13 -4.60 -9.81 1.40
CA GLN A 13 -5.82 -10.12 0.66
C GLN A 13 -6.23 -8.93 -0.20
N TYR A 14 -6.31 -9.15 -1.51
CA TYR A 14 -6.71 -8.15 -2.50
C TYR A 14 -8.18 -8.37 -2.90
N ASN A 15 -8.99 -7.31 -2.92
CA ASN A 15 -10.42 -7.42 -3.24
C ASN A 15 -10.72 -7.71 -4.73
N SER A 16 -9.78 -7.36 -5.61
CA SER A 16 -9.90 -7.55 -7.06
C SER A 16 -8.58 -8.06 -7.63
N PRO A 17 -8.42 -9.38 -7.81
CA PRO A 17 -7.18 -9.96 -8.37
C PRO A 17 -6.86 -9.45 -9.79
N SER A 18 -7.85 -8.92 -10.51
CA SER A 18 -7.66 -8.29 -11.82
C SER A 18 -7.38 -6.78 -11.76
N GLY A 19 -7.68 -6.14 -10.62
CA GLY A 19 -7.40 -4.72 -10.37
C GLY A 19 -5.97 -4.48 -9.86
N TRP A 20 -5.41 -5.47 -9.14
CA TRP A 20 -4.03 -5.48 -8.70
C TRP A 20 -3.15 -6.29 -9.65
N ILE A 21 -2.16 -5.64 -10.25
CA ILE A 21 -1.20 -6.24 -11.16
C ILE A 21 0.08 -6.53 -10.38
N VAL A 22 0.51 -7.79 -10.39
CA VAL A 22 1.81 -8.17 -9.84
C VAL A 22 2.91 -7.70 -10.80
N THR A 23 3.84 -6.93 -10.27
CA THR A 23 5.06 -6.48 -10.93
C THR A 23 6.24 -6.66 -9.98
N GLY A 24 7.41 -6.12 -10.31
CA GLY A 24 8.61 -6.36 -9.52
C GLY A 24 9.89 -5.91 -10.19
N VAL A 25 10.75 -5.22 -9.45
CA VAL A 25 12.12 -4.89 -9.87
C VAL A 25 13.13 -5.13 -8.74
N VAL A 26 14.43 -5.22 -9.08
CA VAL A 26 15.54 -5.49 -8.13
C VAL A 26 15.50 -4.67 -6.83
N PRO A 27 15.13 -3.37 -6.85
CA PRO A 27 15.05 -2.58 -5.63
C PRO A 27 13.89 -2.88 -4.66
N GLU A 28 12.91 -3.69 -5.07
CA GLU A 28 11.70 -4.02 -4.30
C GLU A 28 11.92 -5.27 -3.44
N PHE A 29 11.20 -5.35 -2.32
CA PHE A 29 11.32 -6.48 -1.41
C PHE A 29 10.82 -7.75 -2.13
N GLU A 30 11.59 -8.84 -1.99
CA GLU A 30 11.41 -10.10 -2.72
C GLU A 30 11.18 -10.00 -4.25
N LEU A 31 11.52 -8.86 -4.86
CA LEU A 31 11.27 -8.55 -6.27
C LEU A 31 9.78 -8.52 -6.63
N THR A 32 8.91 -8.15 -5.70
CA THR A 32 7.46 -8.11 -5.91
C THR A 32 6.87 -6.76 -5.53
N THR A 33 5.88 -6.33 -6.30
CA THR A 33 4.94 -5.28 -5.91
C THR A 33 3.56 -5.58 -6.50
N HIS A 34 2.51 -5.20 -5.76
CA HIS A 34 1.14 -5.20 -6.23
C HIS A 34 0.74 -3.78 -6.57
N ALA A 35 0.51 -3.55 -7.86
CA ALA A 35 0.17 -2.25 -8.40
C ALA A 35 -1.32 -2.11 -8.71
N SER A 36 -1.95 -1.01 -8.34
CA SER A 36 -3.30 -0.67 -8.79
C SER A 36 -3.47 0.82 -9.00
N ALA A 37 -4.29 1.20 -9.97
CA ALA A 37 -4.75 2.57 -10.19
C ALA A 37 -6.28 2.70 -10.12
N THR A 38 -6.98 1.63 -9.74
CA THR A 38 -8.44 1.59 -9.77
C THR A 38 -8.99 2.14 -8.44
N PRO A 39 -9.75 3.25 -8.45
CA PRO A 39 -10.35 3.76 -7.22
C PRO A 39 -11.22 2.69 -6.54
N GLY A 40 -11.03 2.51 -5.23
CA GLY A 40 -11.77 1.51 -4.43
C GLY A 40 -11.14 0.12 -4.40
N ASP A 41 -10.04 -0.12 -5.12
CA ASP A 41 -9.23 -1.32 -4.91
C ASP A 41 -8.62 -1.31 -3.50
N THR A 42 -8.60 -2.48 -2.86
CA THR A 42 -8.11 -2.62 -1.48
C THR A 42 -7.14 -3.78 -1.31
N ALA A 43 -6.13 -3.56 -0.47
CA ALA A 43 -5.31 -4.60 0.13
C ALA A 43 -5.60 -4.67 1.64
N THR A 44 -5.80 -5.88 2.17
CA THR A 44 -6.16 -6.12 3.57
C THR A 44 -5.15 -7.03 4.24
N LEU A 45 -4.72 -6.67 5.44
CA LEU A 45 -3.80 -7.48 6.26
C LEU A 45 -4.28 -7.51 7.71
N ALA A 46 -4.43 -8.71 8.27
CA ALA A 46 -4.61 -8.89 9.70
C ALA A 46 -3.23 -8.96 10.37
N PHE A 47 -3.07 -8.26 11.49
CA PHE A 47 -1.82 -8.25 12.25
C PHE A 47 -2.10 -8.27 13.76
N GLU A 48 -1.11 -8.65 14.56
CA GLU A 48 -1.16 -8.62 16.02
C GLU A 48 -0.01 -7.76 16.54
N GLY A 49 -0.32 -6.70 17.28
CA GLY A 49 0.67 -5.78 17.80
C GLY A 49 0.12 -4.39 18.11
N THR A 50 1.03 -3.44 18.30
CA THR A 50 0.73 -2.06 18.70
C THR A 50 0.93 -1.03 17.60
N SER A 51 1.49 -1.41 16.46
CA SER A 51 1.67 -0.52 15.30
C SER A 51 1.83 -1.31 14.01
N ILE A 52 1.55 -0.68 12.87
CA ILE A 52 1.89 -1.20 11.54
C ILE A 52 2.35 -0.07 10.62
N SER A 53 3.32 -0.37 9.77
CA SER A 53 3.85 0.51 8.72
C SER A 53 3.64 -0.11 7.34
N VAL A 54 3.35 0.74 6.35
CA VAL A 54 3.10 0.35 4.95
C VAL A 54 4.17 0.98 4.08
N TYR A 55 4.83 0.16 3.27
CA TYR A 55 5.89 0.56 2.36
C TYR A 55 5.53 0.28 0.89
N GLY A 56 6.14 1.03 -0.01
CA GLY A 56 5.91 0.89 -1.44
C GLY A 56 6.91 1.60 -2.33
N SER A 57 6.63 1.56 -3.62
CA SER A 57 7.37 2.25 -4.68
C SER A 57 6.57 3.43 -5.22
N ILE A 58 7.27 4.51 -5.59
CA ILE A 58 6.74 5.62 -6.38
C ILE A 58 7.39 5.55 -7.75
N ALA A 59 6.59 5.41 -8.80
CA ALA A 59 7.09 5.40 -10.16
C ALA A 59 7.43 6.82 -10.66
N GLU A 60 8.32 6.92 -11.64
CA GLU A 60 8.66 8.20 -12.26
C GLU A 60 7.53 8.72 -13.15
N ASN A 61 7.32 10.04 -13.15
CA ASN A 61 6.36 10.72 -14.01
C ASN A 61 4.92 10.19 -13.94
N THR A 62 4.59 9.41 -12.91
CA THR A 62 3.21 9.02 -12.60
C THR A 62 2.51 10.16 -11.88
N GLY A 63 1.25 10.43 -12.25
CA GLY A 63 0.42 11.37 -11.51
C GLY A 63 0.31 10.97 -10.04
N GLN A 64 0.01 11.94 -9.17
CA GLN A 64 0.06 11.75 -7.73
C GLN A 64 -0.91 10.65 -7.27
N SER A 65 -0.39 9.49 -6.91
CA SER A 65 -1.18 8.37 -6.41
C SER A 65 -1.61 8.60 -4.96
N LYS A 66 -2.83 8.19 -4.59
CA LYS A 66 -3.38 8.44 -3.26
C LYS A 66 -3.92 7.17 -2.63
N LEU A 67 -3.61 7.02 -1.34
CA LEU A 67 -4.03 5.91 -0.49
C LEU A 67 -4.76 6.42 0.74
N ASN A 68 -5.76 5.67 1.19
CA ASN A 68 -6.35 5.80 2.51
C ASN A 68 -6.06 4.54 3.33
N PHE A 69 -5.87 4.70 4.63
CA PHE A 69 -5.59 3.63 5.58
C PHE A 69 -6.70 3.58 6.60
N SER A 70 -7.29 2.41 6.80
CA SER A 70 -8.27 2.19 7.84
C SER A 70 -7.87 1.04 8.77
N ILE A 71 -8.19 1.20 10.05
CA ILE A 71 -8.03 0.19 11.09
C ILE A 71 -9.42 -0.05 11.69
N ALA A 72 -9.85 -1.31 11.75
CA ALA A 72 -11.16 -1.70 12.27
C ALA A 72 -12.34 -0.93 11.60
N GLY A 73 -12.22 -0.63 10.30
CA GLY A 73 -13.25 0.05 9.51
C GLY A 73 -13.28 1.58 9.60
N ALA A 74 -12.41 2.21 10.41
CA ALA A 74 -12.29 3.67 10.49
C ALA A 74 -11.05 4.16 9.74
N VAL A 75 -11.20 5.15 8.87
CA VAL A 75 -10.05 5.80 8.19
C VAL A 75 -9.25 6.58 9.23
N VAL A 76 -7.96 6.23 9.33
CA VAL A 76 -7.02 6.75 10.34
C VAL A 76 -5.83 7.48 9.72
N GLY A 77 -5.71 7.45 8.39
CA GLY A 77 -4.67 8.18 7.68
C GLY A 77 -4.84 8.12 6.18
N SER A 78 -4.06 8.93 5.49
CA SER A 78 -3.94 8.92 4.04
C SER A 78 -2.52 9.26 3.62
N TYR A 79 -2.18 8.89 2.40
CA TYR A 79 -0.91 9.21 1.77
C TYR A 79 -1.16 9.70 0.36
N GLN A 80 -0.46 10.76 -0.03
CA GLN A 80 -0.45 11.30 -1.39
C GLN A 80 0.99 11.26 -1.87
N ALA A 81 1.27 10.44 -2.88
CA ALA A 81 2.60 10.35 -3.46
C ALA A 81 3.00 11.69 -4.09
N PRO A 82 4.23 12.18 -3.85
CA PRO A 82 4.77 13.32 -4.58
C PRO A 82 5.03 12.93 -6.04
N GLU A 83 5.06 13.93 -6.93
CA GLU A 83 5.62 13.73 -8.26
C GLU A 83 7.14 13.62 -8.15
N VAL A 84 7.71 12.62 -8.84
CA VAL A 84 9.14 12.34 -8.83
C VAL A 84 9.65 12.16 -10.26
N THR A 85 10.86 12.64 -10.51
CA THR A 85 11.52 12.54 -11.83
C THR A 85 12.29 11.23 -12.02
N ARG A 86 12.32 10.39 -10.98
CA ARG A 86 12.94 9.06 -10.94
C ARG A 86 12.15 8.20 -9.96
N ALA A 87 12.06 6.90 -10.24
CA ALA A 87 11.41 5.97 -9.33
C ALA A 87 12.12 5.93 -7.97
N ILE A 88 11.33 5.83 -6.90
CA ILE A 88 11.81 5.72 -5.52
C ILE A 88 11.18 4.47 -4.91
N HIS A 89 11.99 3.63 -4.27
CA HIS A 89 11.57 2.35 -3.66
C HIS A 89 11.72 2.39 -2.15
N ASN A 90 11.12 1.43 -1.44
CA ASN A 90 11.18 1.33 0.02
C ASN A 90 10.66 2.61 0.73
N VAL A 91 9.66 3.26 0.14
CA VAL A 91 9.08 4.50 0.65
C VAL A 91 8.07 4.18 1.73
N LEU A 92 8.23 4.77 2.91
CA LEU A 92 7.20 4.71 3.95
C LEU A 92 6.01 5.56 3.50
N PHE A 93 4.88 4.90 3.23
CA PHE A 93 3.64 5.61 2.92
C PHE A 93 2.92 6.04 4.19
N TRP A 94 2.85 5.17 5.18
CA TRP A 94 2.12 5.47 6.41
C TRP A 94 2.52 4.54 7.56
N THR A 95 2.44 5.06 8.78
CA THR A 95 2.52 4.29 10.02
C THR A 95 1.28 4.57 10.85
N SER A 96 0.70 3.53 11.44
CA SER A 96 -0.44 3.69 12.32
C SER A 96 -0.14 4.54 13.55
N PRO A 97 -1.15 5.15 14.17
CA PRO A 97 -1.06 5.55 15.57
C PRO A 97 -0.70 4.34 16.44
N VAL A 98 -0.31 4.60 17.69
CA VAL A 98 -0.15 3.54 18.68
C VAL A 98 -1.51 2.92 18.96
N LEU A 99 -1.59 1.60 18.80
CA LEU A 99 -2.78 0.78 19.02
C LEU A 99 -2.63 -0.01 20.34
N ALA A 100 -3.73 -0.61 20.80
CA ALA A 100 -3.66 -1.60 21.88
C ALA A 100 -2.96 -2.87 21.42
N GLU A 101 -2.24 -3.57 22.30
CA GLU A 101 -1.67 -4.90 22.02
C GLU A 101 -2.80 -5.92 21.83
N ALA A 102 -3.18 -6.15 20.57
CA ALA A 102 -4.29 -7.00 20.17
C ALA A 102 -4.18 -7.34 18.67
N SER A 103 -5.13 -8.14 18.17
CA SER A 103 -5.32 -8.34 16.74
C SER A 103 -6.08 -7.16 16.13
N HIS A 104 -5.57 -6.67 15.00
CA HIS A 104 -6.13 -5.58 14.20
C HIS A 104 -6.23 -6.00 12.74
N GLN A 105 -7.02 -5.25 11.98
CA GLN A 105 -7.08 -5.37 10.53
C GLN A 105 -6.78 -4.02 9.90
N LEU A 106 -5.73 -3.97 9.09
CA LEU A 106 -5.41 -2.88 8.20
C LEU A 106 -6.12 -3.09 6.86
N VAL A 107 -6.76 -2.04 6.37
CA VAL A 107 -7.22 -1.96 4.98
C VAL A 107 -6.58 -0.74 4.34
N VAL A 108 -5.83 -0.98 3.27
CA VAL A 108 -5.27 0.03 2.37
C VAL A 108 -6.22 0.18 1.20
N THR A 109 -6.65 1.41 0.88
CA THR A 109 -7.59 1.69 -0.21
C THR A 109 -6.99 2.66 -1.20
N VAL A 110 -7.07 2.33 -2.49
CA VAL A 110 -6.71 3.21 -3.60
C VAL A 110 -7.76 4.33 -3.71
N ASP A 111 -7.36 5.56 -3.46
CA ASP A 111 -8.23 6.75 -3.41
C ASP A 111 -7.90 7.74 -4.54
N GLN A 112 -7.86 7.24 -5.78
CA GLN A 112 -7.59 8.08 -6.94
C GLN A 112 -8.81 8.89 -7.34
N ASP A 113 -8.57 10.10 -7.84
CA ASP A 113 -9.61 10.89 -8.50
C ASP A 113 -9.96 10.23 -9.84
N SER A 114 -11.18 9.72 -9.95
CA SER A 114 -11.70 9.01 -11.13
C SER A 114 -11.90 9.92 -12.35
N SER A 115 -11.69 11.24 -12.23
CA SER A 115 -11.81 12.20 -13.32
C SER A 115 -10.54 12.39 -14.15
N GLN A 116 -9.43 11.73 -13.78
CA GLN A 116 -8.15 11.84 -14.47
C GLN A 116 -7.70 10.46 -14.98
N ASP A 117 -6.93 10.44 -16.07
CA ASP A 117 -6.46 9.20 -16.70
C ASP A 117 -5.72 8.33 -15.65
N SER A 118 -6.21 7.11 -15.46
CA SER A 118 -5.80 6.23 -14.38
C SER A 118 -4.55 5.42 -14.72
N SER A 119 -4.13 5.34 -15.99
CA SER A 119 -2.98 4.50 -16.39
C SER A 119 -1.67 4.92 -15.71
N ASP A 120 -1.53 6.21 -15.40
CA ASP A 120 -0.28 6.79 -14.93
C ASP A 120 -0.33 7.08 -13.41
N ARG A 121 -1.29 6.56 -12.65
CA ARG A 121 -1.45 6.87 -11.20
C ARG A 121 -1.39 5.65 -10.29
N SER A 122 -0.67 4.62 -10.74
CA SER A 122 -0.56 3.37 -9.99
C SER A 122 0.09 3.61 -8.62
N VAL A 123 -0.53 3.05 -7.58
CA VAL A 123 0.15 2.78 -6.31
C VAL A 123 0.92 1.48 -6.47
N PHE A 124 2.06 1.34 -5.80
CA PHE A 124 2.83 0.10 -5.77
C PHE A 124 3.07 -0.26 -4.30
N LEU A 125 2.37 -1.27 -3.80
CA LEU A 125 2.60 -1.81 -2.46
C LEU A 125 3.72 -2.84 -2.51
N ASP A 126 4.62 -2.82 -1.52
CA ASP A 126 5.85 -3.62 -1.51
C ASP A 126 5.91 -4.49 -0.24
N TYR A 127 5.84 -3.90 0.95
CA TYR A 127 5.80 -4.70 2.18
C TYR A 127 5.19 -3.96 3.37
N PHE A 128 4.91 -4.71 4.42
CA PHE A 128 4.36 -4.25 5.70
C PHE A 128 5.31 -4.59 6.85
N VAL A 129 5.33 -3.76 7.89
CA VAL A 129 6.10 -4.02 9.12
C VAL A 129 5.23 -3.76 10.35
N TYR A 130 5.11 -4.72 11.28
CA TYR A 130 4.39 -4.55 12.56
C TYR A 130 5.10 -5.19 13.76
#